data_AF-X1GI13-F1
#
_entry.id   AF-X1GI13-F1
#
_cell.length_a   1.000
_cell.length_b   1.000
_cell.length_c   1.000
_cell.angle_alpha   90.00
_cell.angle_beta   90.00
_cell.angle_gamma   90.00
#
_symmetry.space_group_name_H-M   'P 1'
#
loop_
_entity.id
_entity.type
_entity.pdbx_description
1 polymer ?
#
loop_
_entity_poly.entity_id
_entity_poly.type
_entity_poly.pdbx_seq_one_letter_code
_entity_poly.pdbx_strand_id
1 'polypeptide(L)'
;MSLLARVIKEADYIIQNAKRKKDAVLSSAVKRAKTLSKIYYSSSKKTKELLDKTAKSLISIAKSQLCVAGVAATQMAGAISKVNIKRYEKLKEVGKKIVRQAQARIKGAKVSGRIVSYHEEYAKALPKGKVGKPCEFGAKLALSMSSNGYITDHRLYDSNIADIATLKEILNKHGQTFGKDFAGAAADRAYYDEDLISVLEKKHKIALAIPHKKNRKAIMGQDRP
;
A
#
# COMPACT_ATOMS: atom_id res chain seq x y z
N MET A 1 -8.13 9.20 9.50
CA MET A 1 -8.67 8.01 10.21
C MET A 1 -7.69 6.87 10.05
N SER A 2 -7.47 6.10 11.11
CA SER A 2 -6.61 4.92 11.13
C SER A 2 -7.22 3.78 10.32
N LEU A 3 -6.40 2.77 9.99
CA LEU A 3 -6.84 1.59 9.25
C LEU A 3 -7.95 0.84 10.00
N LEU A 4 -7.84 0.68 11.32
CA LEU A 4 -8.89 0.07 12.15
C LEU A 4 -10.18 0.92 12.16
N ALA A 5 -10.07 2.24 12.22
CA ALA A 5 -11.25 3.12 12.15
C ALA A 5 -11.98 3.03 10.79
N ARG A 6 -11.24 2.78 9.69
CA ARG A 6 -11.84 2.50 8.37
C ARG A 6 -12.59 1.17 8.36
N VAL A 7 -12.01 0.10 8.92
CA VAL A 7 -12.69 -1.20 9.08
C VAL A 7 -13.97 -1.07 9.91
N ILE A 8 -13.92 -0.31 11.01
CA ILE A 8 -15.09 -0.03 11.86
C ILE A 8 -16.19 0.71 11.09
N LYS A 9 -15.82 1.72 10.29
CA LYS A 9 -16.77 2.46 9.46
C LYS A 9 -17.44 1.57 8.41
N GLU A 10 -16.69 0.65 7.81
CA GLU A 10 -17.25 -0.28 6.83
C GLU A 10 -18.19 -1.31 7.47
N ALA A 11 -17.83 -1.83 8.64
CA ALA A 11 -18.71 -2.70 9.41
C ALA A 11 -20.02 -2.01 9.78
N ASP A 12 -19.92 -0.76 10.25
CA ASP A 12 -21.08 0.07 10.60
C ASP A 12 -22.01 0.29 9.39
N TYR A 13 -21.45 0.55 8.21
CA TYR A 13 -22.21 0.69 6.98
C TYR A 13 -23.04 -0.57 6.67
N ILE A 14 -22.45 -1.75 6.80
CA ILE A 14 -23.15 -3.03 6.58
C ILE A 14 -24.26 -3.22 7.60
N ILE A 15 -24.01 -2.90 8.87
CA ILE A 15 -24.99 -3.00 9.96
C ILE A 15 -26.17 -2.05 9.73
N GLN A 16 -25.92 -0.82 9.30
CA GLN A 16 -26.97 0.17 9.06
C GLN A 16 -27.85 -0.17 7.86
N ASN A 17 -27.23 -0.66 6.77
CA ASN A 17 -27.96 -1.17 5.62
C ASN A 17 -28.89 -2.32 6.00
N ALA A 18 -28.46 -3.20 6.92
CA ALA A 18 -29.30 -4.26 7.46
C ALA A 18 -30.54 -3.78 8.19
N LYS A 19 -30.40 -2.67 8.90
CA LYS A 19 -31.49 -2.05 9.65
C LYS A 19 -32.38 -1.15 8.78
N ARG A 20 -32.16 -1.11 7.46
CA ARG A 20 -32.84 -0.20 6.50
C ARG A 20 -32.83 1.27 6.94
N LYS A 21 -31.80 1.68 7.69
CA LYS A 21 -31.67 3.08 8.11
C LYS A 21 -31.17 3.91 6.92
N LYS A 22 -32.05 4.77 6.39
CA LYS A 22 -31.75 5.65 5.24
C LYS A 22 -30.76 6.76 5.57
N ASP A 23 -30.72 7.20 6.83
CA ASP A 23 -29.85 8.28 7.26
C ASP A 23 -28.58 7.76 7.92
N ALA A 24 -27.45 8.03 7.27
CA ALA A 24 -26.10 7.64 7.65
C ALA A 24 -25.58 8.42 8.89
N VAL A 25 -26.31 8.34 10.00
CA VAL A 25 -25.83 8.86 11.28
C VAL A 25 -24.64 8.00 11.71
N LEU A 26 -23.47 8.62 11.87
CA LEU A 26 -22.29 7.94 12.40
C LEU A 26 -22.65 7.32 13.75
N SER A 27 -22.54 5.99 13.85
CA SER A 27 -22.79 5.32 15.12
C SER A 27 -21.80 5.77 16.20
N SER A 28 -22.17 5.55 17.47
CA SER A 28 -21.28 5.79 18.61
C SER A 28 -19.94 5.07 18.45
N ALA A 29 -19.94 3.86 17.86
CA ALA A 29 -18.73 3.10 17.56
C ALA A 29 -17.82 3.83 16.56
N VAL A 30 -18.38 4.34 15.45
CA VAL A 30 -17.59 5.09 14.45
C VAL A 30 -17.10 6.42 15.02
N LYS A 31 -17.93 7.14 15.78
CA LYS A 31 -17.54 8.38 16.47
C LYS A 31 -16.37 8.13 17.42
N ARG A 32 -16.47 7.11 18.28
CA ARG A 32 -15.40 6.71 19.22
C ARG A 32 -14.13 6.30 18.48
N ALA A 33 -14.24 5.52 17.39
CA ALA A 33 -13.10 5.11 16.58
C ALA A 33 -12.38 6.29 15.92
N LYS A 34 -13.12 7.31 15.46
CA LYS A 34 -12.56 8.56 14.94
C LYS A 34 -11.77 9.30 16.03
N THR A 35 -12.33 9.45 17.23
CA THR A 35 -11.66 10.10 18.37
C THR A 35 -10.38 9.36 18.75
N LEU A 36 -10.44 8.04 18.95
CA LEU A 36 -9.26 7.22 19.27
C LEU A 36 -8.20 7.30 18.15
N SER A 37 -8.63 7.33 16.89
CA SER A 37 -7.72 7.52 15.77
C SER A 37 -7.02 8.87 15.82
N LYS A 38 -7.71 9.96 16.18
CA LYS A 38 -7.07 11.28 16.32
C LYS A 38 -6.02 11.25 17.41
N ILE A 39 -6.38 10.73 18.59
CA ILE A 39 -5.45 10.57 19.73
C ILE A 39 -4.22 9.77 19.33
N TYR A 40 -4.40 8.63 18.65
CA TYR A 40 -3.28 7.78 18.23
C TYR A 40 -2.27 8.52 17.32
N TYR A 41 -2.75 9.33 16.37
CA TYR A 41 -1.87 10.06 15.44
C TYR A 41 -1.31 11.37 16.01
N SER A 42 -1.97 11.98 16.99
CA SER A 42 -1.46 13.18 17.68
C SER A 42 -0.49 12.85 18.81
N SER A 43 -0.51 11.60 19.31
CA SER A 43 0.36 11.16 20.41
C SER A 43 1.79 10.95 19.92
N SER A 44 2.77 11.45 20.68
CA SER A 44 4.18 11.17 20.44
C SER A 44 4.51 9.71 20.75
N LYS A 45 5.52 9.16 20.05
CA LYS A 45 6.09 7.83 20.36
C LYS A 45 6.59 7.73 21.80
N LYS A 46 6.89 8.87 22.45
CA LYS A 46 7.29 8.93 23.87
C LYS A 46 6.18 8.44 24.82
N THR A 47 4.90 8.49 24.42
CA THR A 47 3.76 8.02 25.22
C THR A 47 3.33 6.61 24.80
N LYS A 48 4.25 5.64 24.89
CA LYS A 48 4.05 4.25 24.44
C LYS A 48 2.78 3.60 25.03
N GLU A 49 2.49 3.87 26.30
CA GLU A 49 1.33 3.32 26.99
C GLU A 49 0.00 3.82 26.39
N LEU A 50 -0.11 5.12 26.08
CA LEU A 50 -1.31 5.69 25.46
C LEU A 50 -1.53 5.13 24.05
N LEU A 51 -0.46 4.99 23.27
CA LEU A 51 -0.51 4.37 21.94
C LEU A 51 -1.00 2.92 22.01
N ASP A 52 -0.53 2.16 23.00
CA ASP A 52 -0.96 0.78 23.20
C ASP A 52 -2.43 0.69 23.66
N LYS A 53 -2.83 1.51 24.65
CA LYS A 53 -4.23 1.58 25.13
C LYS A 53 -5.21 1.96 24.02
N THR A 54 -4.86 2.97 23.21
CA THR A 54 -5.71 3.40 22.08
C THR A 54 -5.78 2.35 20.98
N ALA A 55 -4.66 1.69 20.66
CA ALA A 55 -4.63 0.61 19.67
C ALA A 55 -5.46 -0.61 20.14
N LYS A 56 -5.32 -1.03 21.40
CA LYS A 56 -6.14 -2.09 22.02
C LYS A 56 -7.63 -1.75 21.97
N SER A 57 -8.00 -0.50 22.29
CA SER A 57 -9.39 -0.03 22.23
C SER A 57 -9.95 -0.08 20.81
N LEU A 58 -9.19 0.39 19.81
CA LEU A 58 -9.59 0.31 18.40
C LEU A 58 -9.78 -1.14 17.92
N ILE A 59 -8.90 -2.05 18.34
CA ILE A 59 -9.02 -3.48 18.02
C ILE A 59 -10.29 -4.07 18.63
N SER A 60 -10.59 -3.74 19.89
CA SER A 60 -11.80 -4.23 20.58
C SER A 60 -13.07 -3.78 19.85
N ILE A 61 -13.16 -2.49 19.50
CA ILE A 61 -14.30 -1.96 18.73
C ILE A 61 -14.39 -2.63 17.35
N ALA A 62 -13.27 -2.78 16.64
CA ALA A 62 -13.25 -3.44 15.33
C ALA A 62 -13.74 -4.89 15.41
N LYS A 63 -13.34 -5.65 16.42
CA LYS A 63 -13.81 -7.03 16.63
C LYS A 63 -15.31 -7.10 16.88
N SER A 64 -15.81 -6.27 17.79
CA SER A 64 -17.25 -6.20 18.10
C SER A 64 -18.05 -5.86 16.85
N GLN A 65 -17.62 -4.85 16.09
CA GLN A 65 -18.30 -4.42 14.87
C GLN A 65 -18.25 -5.48 13.76
N LEU A 66 -17.13 -6.20 13.59
CA LEU A 66 -17.04 -7.32 12.65
C LEU A 66 -17.99 -8.47 13.02
N CYS A 67 -18.19 -8.73 14.32
CA CYS A 67 -19.14 -9.73 14.79
C CYS A 67 -20.58 -9.32 14.47
N VAL A 68 -20.96 -8.10 14.85
CA VAL A 68 -22.32 -7.56 14.61
C VAL A 68 -22.62 -7.47 13.11
N ALA A 69 -21.65 -7.06 12.29
CA ALA A 69 -21.79 -7.05 10.83
C ALA A 69 -21.97 -8.45 10.26
N GLY A 70 -21.36 -9.48 10.85
CA GLY A 70 -21.57 -10.87 10.47
C GLY A 70 -22.97 -11.37 10.73
N VAL A 71 -23.52 -11.09 11.93
CA VAL A 71 -24.91 -11.43 12.28
C VAL A 71 -25.89 -10.67 11.37
N ALA A 72 -25.63 -9.39 11.12
CA ALA A 72 -26.45 -8.60 10.21
C ALA A 72 -26.45 -9.21 8.79
N ALA A 73 -25.28 -9.60 8.27
CA ALA A 73 -25.15 -10.20 6.95
C ALA A 73 -25.93 -11.51 6.79
N THR A 74 -25.93 -12.37 7.81
CA THR A 74 -26.69 -13.65 7.77
C THR A 74 -28.19 -13.43 7.86
N GLN A 75 -28.66 -12.51 8.71
CA GLN A 75 -30.08 -12.20 8.87
C GLN A 75 -30.73 -11.60 7.61
N MET A 76 -29.94 -10.99 6.74
CA MET A 76 -30.43 -10.36 5.53
C MET A 76 -30.38 -11.25 4.28
N ALA A 77 -30.04 -12.55 4.37
CA ALA A 77 -29.66 -13.40 3.23
C ALA A 77 -30.61 -13.42 2.00
N GLY A 78 -31.85 -12.92 2.09
CA GLY A 78 -32.78 -12.73 0.95
C GLY A 78 -33.00 -11.29 0.46
N ALA A 79 -32.47 -10.25 1.13
CA ALA A 79 -32.78 -8.84 0.86
C ALA A 79 -31.55 -7.95 0.58
N ILE A 80 -30.34 -8.52 0.56
CA ILE A 80 -29.11 -7.75 0.31
C ILE A 80 -28.86 -7.58 -1.20
N SER A 81 -28.56 -6.35 -1.64
CA SER A 81 -28.03 -6.11 -2.98
C SER A 81 -26.69 -6.82 -3.20
N LYS A 82 -26.42 -7.31 -4.43
CA LYS A 82 -25.13 -7.95 -4.78
C LYS A 82 -23.89 -7.13 -4.35
N VAL A 83 -24.00 -5.81 -4.35
CA VAL A 83 -22.96 -4.87 -3.91
C VAL A 83 -22.65 -5.03 -2.41
N ASN A 84 -23.67 -5.08 -1.56
CA ASN A 84 -23.51 -5.18 -0.12
C ASN A 84 -22.95 -6.56 0.30
N ILE A 85 -23.32 -7.63 -0.42
CA ILE A 85 -22.70 -8.96 -0.22
C ILE A 85 -21.20 -8.89 -0.50
N LYS A 86 -20.79 -8.32 -1.64
CA LYS A 86 -19.37 -8.14 -1.98
C LYS A 86 -18.62 -7.30 -0.94
N ARG A 87 -19.24 -6.22 -0.43
CA ARG A 87 -18.64 -5.39 0.64
C ARG A 87 -18.47 -6.18 1.94
N TYR A 88 -19.45 -7.02 2.29
CA TYR A 88 -19.35 -7.89 3.46
C TYR A 88 -18.27 -8.96 3.32
N GLU A 89 -18.19 -9.66 2.19
CA GLU A 89 -17.13 -10.66 1.99
C GLU A 89 -15.75 -10.01 2.06
N LYS A 90 -15.55 -8.85 1.43
CA LYS A 90 -14.31 -8.06 1.58
C LYS A 90 -14.04 -7.70 3.04
N LEU A 91 -15.05 -7.24 3.79
CA LEU A 91 -14.89 -6.91 5.21
C LEU A 91 -14.51 -8.13 6.05
N LYS A 92 -15.18 -9.26 5.80
CA LYS A 92 -14.94 -10.54 6.46
C LYS A 92 -13.53 -11.04 6.23
N GLU A 93 -12.99 -10.89 5.02
CA GLU A 93 -11.64 -11.33 4.69
C GLU A 93 -10.58 -10.29 5.13
N VAL A 94 -10.62 -9.11 4.51
CA VAL A 94 -9.61 -8.05 4.66
C VAL A 94 -9.70 -7.40 6.03
N GLY A 95 -10.91 -7.12 6.51
CA GLY A 95 -11.13 -6.50 7.82
C GLY A 95 -10.66 -7.39 8.97
N LYS A 96 -10.98 -8.69 8.95
CA LYS A 96 -10.45 -9.64 9.95
C LYS A 96 -8.93 -9.75 9.87
N LYS A 97 -8.34 -9.79 8.68
CA LYS A 97 -6.88 -9.83 8.50
C LYS A 97 -6.19 -8.60 9.08
N ILE A 98 -6.74 -7.39 8.84
CA ILE A 98 -6.23 -6.14 9.43
C ILE A 98 -6.24 -6.20 10.96
N VAL A 99 -7.35 -6.66 11.56
CA VAL A 99 -7.46 -6.78 13.02
C VAL A 99 -6.41 -7.75 13.57
N ARG A 100 -6.23 -8.93 12.93
CA ARG A 100 -5.20 -9.90 13.32
C ARG A 100 -3.79 -9.31 13.23
N GLN A 101 -3.47 -8.62 12.13
CA GLN A 101 -2.18 -7.94 11.94
C GLN A 101 -1.93 -6.85 13.00
N ALA A 102 -2.97 -6.08 13.36
CA ALA A 102 -2.87 -5.08 14.42
C ALA A 102 -2.61 -5.72 15.79
N GLN A 103 -3.30 -6.82 16.11
CA GLN A 103 -3.08 -7.57 17.35
C GLN A 103 -1.65 -8.15 17.45
N ALA A 104 -1.17 -8.78 16.37
CA ALA A 104 0.18 -9.30 16.30
C ALA A 104 1.21 -8.20 16.55
N ARG A 105 1.00 -7.01 15.96
CA ARG A 105 1.90 -5.87 16.12
C ARG A 105 1.97 -5.32 17.55
N ILE A 106 0.84 -5.30 18.26
CA ILE A 106 0.78 -4.91 19.68
C ILE A 106 1.55 -5.90 20.54
N LYS A 107 1.46 -7.20 20.23
CA LYS A 107 2.25 -8.25 20.90
C LYS A 107 3.75 -8.24 20.53
N GLY A 108 4.21 -7.28 19.74
CA GLY A 108 5.61 -7.17 19.34
C GLY A 108 6.00 -8.01 18.12
N ALA A 109 5.08 -8.78 17.53
CA ALA A 109 5.40 -9.63 16.38
C ALA A 109 5.64 -8.81 15.09
N LYS A 110 6.56 -9.30 14.25
CA LYS A 110 6.79 -8.77 12.89
C LYS A 110 5.68 -9.29 11.97
N VAL A 111 5.05 -8.38 11.22
CA VAL A 111 3.96 -8.70 10.29
C VAL A 111 4.47 -8.56 8.87
N SER A 112 4.65 -9.68 8.17
CA SER A 112 4.90 -9.70 6.73
C SER A 112 3.61 -9.39 5.95
N GLY A 113 3.74 -8.78 4.77
CA GLY A 113 2.58 -8.46 3.92
C GLY A 113 1.53 -7.59 4.62
N ARG A 114 1.96 -6.61 5.42
CA ARG A 114 1.05 -5.76 6.17
C ARG A 114 0.12 -4.98 5.23
N ILE A 115 -1.17 -5.06 5.50
CA ILE A 115 -2.18 -4.26 4.80
C ILE A 115 -2.09 -2.82 5.31
N VAL A 116 -1.93 -1.87 4.39
CA VAL A 116 -1.79 -0.43 4.70
C VAL A 116 -3.03 0.37 4.29
N SER A 117 -3.84 -0.17 3.37
CA SER A 117 -5.11 0.41 2.94
C SER A 117 -6.19 -0.66 2.91
N TYR A 118 -7.39 -0.31 3.38
CA TYR A 118 -8.57 -1.19 3.29
C TYR A 118 -9.24 -1.09 1.91
N HIS A 119 -9.17 0.09 1.29
CA HIS A 119 -9.81 0.34 0.00
C HIS A 119 -8.92 -0.14 -1.16
N GLU A 120 -7.61 0.09 -1.05
CA GLU A 120 -6.61 -0.23 -2.08
C GLU A 120 -5.71 -1.39 -1.60
N GLU A 121 -6.12 -2.62 -1.86
CA GLU A 121 -5.42 -3.82 -1.36
C GLU A 121 -4.02 -4.01 -1.97
N TYR A 122 -3.83 -3.49 -3.18
CA TYR A 122 -2.54 -3.43 -3.87
C TYR A 122 -1.56 -2.45 -3.21
N ALA A 123 -2.03 -1.50 -2.39
CA ALA A 123 -1.14 -0.53 -1.77
C ALA A 123 -0.16 -1.24 -0.83
N LYS A 124 1.13 -0.97 -1.01
CA LYS A 124 2.23 -1.45 -0.17
C LYS A 124 2.96 -0.27 0.45
N ALA A 125 3.70 -0.58 1.51
CA ALA A 125 4.71 0.34 2.03
C ALA A 125 5.87 0.41 1.02
N LEU A 126 6.26 1.63 0.66
CA LEU A 126 7.36 1.95 -0.24
C LEU A 126 8.40 2.74 0.56
N PRO A 127 9.31 2.07 1.29
CA PRO A 127 10.35 2.74 2.06
C PRO A 127 11.17 3.67 1.15
N LYS A 128 11.31 4.93 1.55
CA LYS A 128 12.14 5.92 0.86
C LYS A 128 13.32 6.26 1.77
N GLY A 129 14.52 6.36 1.20
CA GLY A 129 15.71 6.81 1.92
C GLY A 129 15.75 8.33 2.20
N LYS A 130 14.60 9.01 2.25
CA LYS A 130 14.52 10.47 2.42
C LYS A 130 14.35 10.83 3.90
N VAL A 131 15.07 11.85 4.35
CA VAL A 131 14.89 12.43 5.69
C VAL A 131 13.48 13.03 5.79
N GLY A 132 12.73 12.70 6.84
CA GLY A 132 11.36 13.20 7.09
C GLY A 132 10.22 12.33 6.54
N LYS A 133 10.35 11.75 5.34
CA LYS A 133 9.38 10.81 4.76
C LYS A 133 10.02 9.44 4.53
N PRO A 134 10.20 8.63 5.60
CA PRO A 134 10.91 7.35 5.51
C PRO A 134 10.14 6.29 4.72
N CYS A 135 8.84 6.50 4.45
CA CYS A 135 7.99 5.54 3.76
C CYS A 135 6.81 6.24 3.10
N GLU A 136 6.55 5.88 1.85
CA GLU A 136 5.34 6.22 1.09
C GLU A 136 4.42 5.00 1.00
N PHE A 137 3.17 5.18 0.56
CA PHE A 137 2.21 4.09 0.41
C PHE A 137 1.55 4.17 -0.96
N GLY A 138 1.43 3.02 -1.64
CA GLY A 138 0.82 2.94 -2.97
C GLY A 138 1.23 1.67 -3.70
N ALA A 139 0.88 1.58 -4.98
CA ALA A 139 1.45 0.60 -5.90
C ALA A 139 2.64 1.21 -6.65
N LYS A 140 3.52 0.34 -7.15
CA LYS A 140 4.60 0.76 -8.03
C LYS A 140 4.11 0.71 -9.47
N LEU A 141 4.29 1.80 -10.21
CA LEU A 141 3.89 1.93 -11.61
C LEU A 141 5.15 2.18 -12.44
N ALA A 142 5.43 1.32 -13.40
CA ALA A 142 6.36 1.62 -14.47
C ALA A 142 5.60 2.27 -15.63
N LEU A 143 6.16 3.34 -16.18
CA LEU A 143 5.64 4.03 -17.35
C LEU A 143 6.75 4.11 -18.39
N SER A 144 6.40 3.83 -19.64
CA SER A 144 7.26 4.05 -20.79
C SER A 144 6.68 5.18 -21.62
N MET A 145 7.55 6.08 -22.06
CA MET A 145 7.17 7.26 -22.79
C MET A 145 8.03 7.38 -24.04
N SER A 146 7.42 7.77 -25.15
CA SER A 146 8.15 8.14 -26.37
C SER A 146 8.89 9.47 -26.18
N SER A 147 9.84 9.77 -27.07
CA SER A 147 10.53 11.07 -27.10
C SER A 147 9.58 12.27 -27.23
N ASN A 148 8.42 12.07 -27.85
CA ASN A 148 7.39 13.10 -28.04
C ASN A 148 6.43 13.23 -26.84
N GLY A 149 6.67 12.51 -25.74
CA GLY A 149 5.88 12.63 -24.51
C GLY A 149 4.64 11.72 -24.43
N TYR A 150 4.37 10.88 -25.44
CA TYR A 150 3.26 9.93 -25.38
C TYR A 150 3.59 8.73 -24.49
N ILE A 151 2.66 8.34 -23.61
CA ILE A 151 2.75 7.07 -22.87
C ILE A 151 2.53 5.92 -23.83
N THR A 152 3.49 5.01 -23.88
CA THR A 152 3.53 3.88 -24.83
C THR A 152 3.30 2.53 -24.18
N ASP A 153 3.61 2.43 -22.88
CA ASP A 153 3.32 1.24 -22.07
C ASP A 153 3.21 1.63 -20.59
N HIS A 154 2.52 0.79 -19.83
CA HIS A 154 2.46 0.90 -18.39
C HIS A 154 2.35 -0.47 -17.72
N ARG A 155 2.95 -0.60 -16.53
CA ARG A 155 2.83 -1.81 -15.71
C ARG A 155 2.67 -1.46 -14.24
N LEU A 156 1.54 -1.85 -13.66
CA LEU A 156 1.29 -1.76 -12.23
C LEU A 156 1.80 -3.04 -11.53
N TYR A 157 2.60 -2.86 -10.48
CA TYR A 157 3.11 -3.95 -9.65
C TYR A 157 2.41 -3.95 -8.30
N ASP A 158 1.98 -5.13 -7.88
CA ASP A 158 1.32 -5.41 -6.59
C ASP A 158 2.31 -5.54 -5.42
N SER A 159 3.60 -5.34 -5.69
CA SER A 159 4.70 -5.44 -4.74
C SER A 159 5.71 -4.31 -4.95
N ASN A 160 6.55 -4.07 -3.93
CA ASN A 160 7.65 -3.12 -4.04
C ASN A 160 8.84 -3.76 -4.78
N ILE A 161 8.65 -4.04 -6.07
CA ILE A 161 9.71 -4.56 -6.95
C ILE A 161 10.82 -3.52 -7.11
N ALA A 162 12.08 -3.94 -7.18
CA ALA A 162 13.18 -3.02 -7.47
C ALA A 162 13.06 -2.48 -8.91
N ASP A 163 13.39 -1.21 -9.14
CA ASP A 163 13.30 -0.60 -10.49
C ASP A 163 14.12 -1.40 -11.51
N ILE A 164 15.34 -1.77 -11.15
CA ILE A 164 16.19 -2.59 -12.01
C ILE A 164 15.54 -3.92 -12.46
N ALA A 165 14.73 -4.54 -11.61
CA ALA A 165 14.10 -5.81 -11.90
C ALA A 165 12.96 -5.68 -12.93
N THR A 166 12.45 -4.47 -13.19
CA THR A 166 11.42 -4.22 -14.20
C THR A 166 12.01 -3.85 -15.56
N LEU A 167 13.30 -3.46 -15.63
CA LEU A 167 13.93 -2.93 -16.84
C LEU A 167 13.81 -3.88 -18.04
N LYS A 168 14.12 -5.17 -17.85
CA LYS A 168 14.05 -6.18 -18.92
C LYS A 168 12.64 -6.33 -19.49
N GLU A 169 11.61 -6.35 -18.64
CA GLU A 169 10.21 -6.45 -19.09
C GLU A 169 9.85 -5.22 -19.93
N ILE A 170 10.21 -4.03 -19.45
CA ILE A 170 9.92 -2.75 -20.09
C ILE A 170 10.56 -2.67 -21.50
N LEU A 171 11.87 -2.96 -21.61
CA LEU A 171 12.57 -2.89 -22.90
C LEU A 171 12.07 -3.94 -23.89
N ASN A 172 11.68 -5.14 -23.41
CA ASN A 172 11.09 -6.15 -24.29
C ASN A 172 9.77 -5.67 -24.88
N LYS A 173 8.87 -5.10 -24.06
CA LYS A 173 7.58 -4.60 -24.55
C LYS A 173 7.75 -3.42 -25.49
N HIS A 174 8.61 -2.47 -25.13
CA HIS A 174 8.85 -1.31 -25.97
C HIS A 174 9.49 -1.71 -27.31
N GLY A 175 10.45 -2.65 -27.30
CA GLY A 175 11.01 -3.22 -28.52
C GLY A 175 10.01 -3.99 -29.38
N GLN A 176 9.01 -4.65 -28.78
CA GLN A 176 7.91 -5.26 -29.53
C GLN A 176 7.01 -4.20 -30.19
N THR A 177 6.75 -3.08 -29.50
CA THR A 177 5.90 -2.00 -30.01
C THR A 177 6.56 -1.22 -31.15
N PHE A 178 7.84 -0.88 -31.01
CA PHE A 178 8.54 0.04 -31.94
C PHE A 178 9.49 -0.67 -32.92
N GLY A 179 9.81 -1.94 -32.68
CA GLY A 179 10.68 -2.72 -33.57
C GLY A 179 11.99 -2.01 -33.86
N LYS A 180 12.23 -1.71 -35.16
CA LYS A 180 13.45 -1.05 -35.63
C LYS A 180 13.55 0.42 -35.22
N ASP A 181 12.42 1.07 -34.91
CA ASP A 181 12.40 2.48 -34.50
C ASP A 181 12.79 2.65 -33.03
N PHE A 182 12.91 1.56 -32.27
CA PHE A 182 13.43 1.60 -30.92
C PHE A 182 14.96 1.77 -30.96
N ALA A 183 15.44 3.01 -30.90
CA ALA A 183 16.87 3.31 -30.98
C ALA A 183 17.55 3.48 -29.61
N GLY A 184 16.78 3.80 -28.56
CA GLY A 184 17.34 4.09 -27.24
C GLY A 184 16.29 4.35 -26.17
N ALA A 185 16.71 4.28 -24.91
CA ALA A 185 15.89 4.64 -23.76
C ALA A 185 16.71 5.37 -22.71
N ALA A 186 16.05 6.26 -21.96
CA ALA A 186 16.61 6.89 -20.77
C ALA A 186 15.81 6.45 -19.54
N ALA A 187 16.50 6.23 -18.42
CA ALA A 187 15.84 5.86 -17.16
C ALA A 187 16.58 6.44 -15.95
N ASP A 188 15.87 6.51 -14.82
CA ASP A 188 16.44 6.97 -13.56
C ASP A 188 17.60 6.09 -13.08
N ARG A 189 18.47 6.65 -12.25
CA ARG A 189 19.59 5.95 -11.58
C ARG A 189 19.19 4.65 -10.86
N ALA A 190 17.94 4.50 -10.46
CA ALA A 190 17.45 3.28 -9.80
C ALA A 190 17.47 2.04 -10.73
N TYR A 191 17.54 2.26 -12.04
CA TYR A 191 17.67 1.25 -13.09
C TYR A 191 19.13 0.97 -13.49
N TYR A 192 20.13 1.47 -12.75
CA TYR A 192 21.53 1.24 -13.09
C TYR A 192 22.04 -0.12 -12.58
N ASP A 193 22.52 -0.93 -13.51
CA ASP A 193 23.31 -2.16 -13.30
C ASP A 193 24.15 -2.37 -14.57
N GLU A 194 25.48 -2.37 -14.44
CA GLU A 194 26.41 -2.30 -15.58
C GLU A 194 26.32 -3.54 -16.48
N ASP A 195 26.27 -4.73 -15.87
CA ASP A 195 26.19 -6.01 -16.58
C ASP A 195 24.83 -6.14 -17.28
N LEU A 196 23.73 -5.81 -16.58
CA LEU A 196 22.39 -5.91 -17.14
C LEU A 196 22.19 -4.90 -18.29
N ILE A 197 22.69 -3.67 -18.15
CA ILE A 197 22.63 -2.65 -19.21
C ILE A 197 23.37 -3.15 -20.44
N SER A 198 24.61 -3.62 -20.28
CA SER A 198 25.43 -4.12 -21.39
C SER A 198 24.77 -5.28 -22.15
N VAL A 199 24.09 -6.18 -21.43
CA VAL A 199 23.34 -7.29 -22.03
C VAL A 199 22.10 -6.78 -22.79
N LEU A 200 21.36 -5.83 -22.22
CA LEU A 200 20.13 -5.32 -22.80
C LEU A 200 20.38 -4.43 -24.02
N GLU A 201 21.42 -3.59 -24.01
CA GLU A 201 21.85 -2.80 -25.16
C GLU A 201 22.18 -3.69 -26.36
N LYS A 202 22.99 -4.74 -26.15
CA LYS A 202 23.34 -5.71 -27.19
C LYS A 202 22.12 -6.47 -27.71
N LYS A 203 21.24 -6.92 -26.81
CA LYS A 203 20.05 -7.68 -27.16
C LYS A 203 19.08 -6.86 -28.03
N HIS A 204 18.82 -5.62 -27.63
CA HIS A 204 17.84 -4.76 -28.31
C HIS A 204 18.45 -3.88 -29.40
N LYS A 205 19.79 -3.82 -29.51
CA LYS A 205 20.53 -2.94 -30.41
C LYS A 205 20.17 -1.46 -30.19
N ILE A 206 20.16 -1.05 -28.93
CA ILE A 206 19.77 0.29 -28.48
C ILE A 206 20.85 0.92 -27.59
N ALA A 207 20.78 2.24 -27.40
CA ALA A 207 21.53 2.93 -26.35
C ALA A 207 20.70 3.14 -25.08
N LEU A 208 21.27 2.84 -23.90
CA LEU A 208 20.63 3.07 -22.60
C LEU A 208 21.33 4.20 -21.83
N ALA A 209 20.66 5.35 -21.75
CA ALA A 209 21.13 6.50 -20.98
C ALA A 209 20.65 6.42 -19.52
N ILE A 210 21.41 5.73 -18.66
CA ILE A 210 21.08 5.55 -17.23
C ILE A 210 22.23 6.07 -16.35
N PRO A 211 21.99 7.04 -15.45
CA PRO A 211 23.05 7.58 -14.59
C PRO A 211 23.67 6.51 -13.66
N HIS A 212 25.00 6.50 -13.53
CA HIS A 212 25.72 5.59 -12.62
C HIS A 212 25.33 5.81 -11.15
N LYS A 213 25.27 4.72 -10.38
CA LYS A 213 25.11 4.77 -8.93
C LYS A 213 26.46 5.09 -8.26
N LYS A 214 26.72 6.35 -7.86
CA LYS A 214 27.97 6.69 -7.14
C LYS A 214 28.24 5.72 -5.99
N ASN A 215 29.46 5.21 -5.89
CA ASN A 215 29.94 4.50 -4.70
C ASN A 215 29.84 5.43 -3.48
N ARG A 216 29.03 5.07 -2.47
CA ARG A 216 29.12 5.73 -1.16
C ARG A 216 30.35 5.19 -0.42
N LYS A 217 31.55 5.62 -0.82
CA LYS A 217 32.65 5.78 0.15
C LYS A 217 32.67 7.25 0.56
N ALA A 218 31.70 7.64 1.38
CA ALA A 218 31.83 8.87 2.15
C ALA A 218 32.60 8.49 3.42
N ILE A 219 33.85 8.92 3.47
CA ILE A 219 34.70 8.94 4.65
C ILE A 219 33.90 9.59 5.79
N MET A 220 33.59 8.81 6.82
CA MET A 220 33.12 9.30 8.12
C MET A 220 34.22 8.93 9.11
N GLY A 221 34.99 9.93 9.54
CA GLY A 221 35.95 9.82 10.63
C GLY A 221 37.22 9.03 10.31
N GLN A 222 38.16 9.66 9.60
CA GLN A 222 39.57 9.52 9.99
C GLN A 222 40.01 10.90 10.43
N ASP A 223 39.95 11.13 11.74
CA ASP A 223 40.76 12.16 12.36
C ASP A 223 42.22 11.87 11.98
N ARG A 224 42.85 12.86 11.33
CA ARG A 224 44.30 12.91 11.21
C ARG A 224 44.89 13.23 12.59
N PRO A 225 46.12 12.77 12.88
CA PRO A 225 46.82 13.11 14.12
C PRO A 225 46.99 14.61 14.29
#